data_AF-A0A350IX35-F1
#
_entry.id   AF-A0A350IX35-F1
#
_cell.length_a   1.000
_cell.length_b   1.000
_cell.length_c   1.000
_cell.angle_alpha   90.00
_cell.angle_beta   90.00
_cell.angle_gamma   90.00
#
_symmetry.space_group_name_H-M   'P 1'
#
loop_
_entity.id
_entity.type
_entity.pdbx_description
1 polymer ?
#
loop_
_entity_poly.entity_id
_entity_poly.type
_entity_poly.pdbx_seq_one_letter_code
_entity_poly.pdbx_strand_id
1 'polypeptide(L)'
;MVQALTLVPAEVSAVYNPILQEIFYCIIGLVFIANGVKAFKDTSTAKHTTTGIFWCIMGFSFIAGPYVPSALIGFLLVACAVITAIGGVA
;
A
#
# COMPACT_ATOMS: atom_id res chain seq x y z
N MET A 1 11.05 -13.12 -2.67
CA MET A 1 12.00 -12.18 -2.04
C MET A 1 13.46 -12.62 -2.25
N VAL A 2 13.81 -13.90 -2.07
CA VAL A 2 15.18 -14.41 -2.30
C VAL A 2 15.66 -14.25 -3.76
N GLN A 3 14.77 -14.35 -4.75
CA GLN A 3 15.11 -14.15 -6.18
C GLN A 3 15.44 -12.71 -6.60
N ALA A 4 15.10 -11.68 -5.80
CA ALA A 4 15.44 -10.29 -6.16
C ALA A 4 16.88 -9.94 -5.77
N LEU A 5 17.41 -10.59 -4.73
CA LEU A 5 18.73 -10.32 -4.18
C LEU A 5 19.87 -10.74 -5.13
N THR A 6 19.59 -11.66 -6.06
CA THR A 6 20.56 -12.13 -7.07
C THR A 6 20.73 -11.17 -8.25
N LEU A 7 19.82 -10.21 -8.43
CA LEU A 7 19.85 -9.20 -9.50
C LEU A 7 20.34 -7.82 -9.03
N VAL A 8 20.51 -7.68 -7.72
CA VAL A 8 20.86 -6.43 -7.05
C VAL A 8 22.38 -6.39 -6.83
N PRO A 9 23.06 -5.25 -7.07
CA PRO A 9 24.49 -5.11 -6.83
C PRO A 9 24.89 -5.59 -5.42
N ALA A 10 26.06 -6.22 -5.29
CA ALA A 10 26.53 -6.83 -4.04
C ALA A 10 26.53 -5.83 -2.86
N GLU A 11 26.76 -4.55 -3.16
CA GLU A 11 26.73 -3.42 -2.21
C GLU A 11 25.36 -3.27 -1.53
N VAL A 12 24.27 -3.44 -2.28
CA VAL A 12 22.91 -3.28 -1.76
C VAL A 12 22.46 -4.54 -1.02
N SER A 13 22.87 -5.72 -1.49
CA SER A 13 22.62 -6.99 -0.79
C SER A 13 23.32 -7.07 0.57
N ALA A 14 24.46 -6.37 0.74
CA ALA A 14 25.15 -6.27 2.02
C ALA A 14 24.41 -5.43 3.07
N VAL A 15 23.55 -4.49 2.66
CA VAL A 15 22.76 -3.61 3.54
C VAL A 15 21.31 -4.11 3.69
N TYR A 16 20.88 -5.06 2.86
CA TYR A 16 19.52 -5.60 2.88
C TYR A 16 19.19 -6.28 4.22
N ASN A 17 18.12 -5.81 4.87
CA ASN A 17 17.58 -6.40 6.08
C ASN A 17 16.06 -6.64 5.92
N PRO A 18 15.60 -7.90 5.84
CA PRO A 18 14.19 -8.22 5.61
C PRO A 18 13.28 -7.76 6.76
N ILE A 19 13.78 -7.80 8.00
CA ILE A 19 13.04 -7.39 9.20
C ILE A 19 12.81 -5.87 9.16
N LEU A 20 13.85 -5.12 8.80
CA LEU A 20 13.75 -3.67 8.68
C LEU A 20 12.73 -3.30 7.59
N GLN A 21 12.76 -3.98 6.45
CA GLN A 21 11.80 -3.78 5.37
C GLN A 21 10.35 -4.04 5.84
N GLU A 22 10.12 -5.13 6.58
CA GLU A 22 8.80 -5.47 7.10
C GLU A 22 8.27 -4.42 8.08
N ILE A 23 9.14 -3.89 8.95
CA ILE A 23 8.79 -2.78 9.85
C ILE A 23 8.36 -1.54 9.05
N PHE A 24 9.11 -1.17 8.00
CA PHE A 24 8.74 -0.03 7.16
C PHE A 24 7.40 -0.25 6.46
N TYR A 25 7.14 -1.43 5.91
CA TYR A 25 5.86 -1.73 5.27
C TYR A 25 4.69 -1.68 6.26
N CYS A 26 4.87 -2.16 7.48
CA CYS A 26 3.87 -2.02 8.54
C CYS A 26 3.60 -0.55 8.88
N ILE A 27 4.63 0.27 9.06
CA ILE A 27 4.48 1.71 9.37
C ILE A 27 3.75 2.43 8.23
N ILE A 28 4.18 2.22 6.99
CA ILE A 28 3.54 2.82 5.81
C ILE A 28 2.07 2.41 5.72
N GLY A 29 1.79 1.12 5.93
CA GLY A 29 0.42 0.61 5.92
C GLY A 29 -0.47 1.24 7.00
N LEU A 30 0.06 1.41 8.22
CA LEU A 30 -0.66 2.09 9.31
C LEU A 30 -0.94 3.56 8.99
N VAL A 31 0.02 4.27 8.37
CA VAL A 31 -0.17 5.66 7.92
C VAL A 31 -1.29 5.75 6.88
N PHE A 32 -1.36 4.82 5.93
CA PHE A 32 -2.45 4.77 4.95
C PHE A 32 -3.80 4.47 5.60
N ILE A 33 -3.88 3.53 6.54
CA ILE A 33 -5.12 3.27 7.29
C ILE A 33 -5.55 4.53 8.06
N ALA A 34 -4.62 5.24 8.70
CA ALA A 34 -4.91 6.49 9.41
C ALA A 34 -5.49 7.56 8.46
N ASN A 35 -4.92 7.69 7.26
CA ASN A 35 -5.45 8.57 6.22
C ASN A 35 -6.84 8.12 5.74
N GLY A 36 -7.08 6.81 5.61
CA GLY A 36 -8.39 6.26 5.26
C GLY A 36 -9.45 6.56 6.30
N VAL A 37 -9.13 6.38 7.59
CA VAL A 37 -10.02 6.75 8.70
C VAL A 37 -10.30 8.25 8.71
N LYS A 38 -9.28 9.08 8.47
CA LYS A 38 -9.46 10.54 8.39
C LYS A 38 -10.37 10.92 7.22
N ALA A 39 -10.18 10.29 6.05
CA ALA A 39 -11.02 10.49 4.89
C ALA A 39 -12.47 10.05 5.16
N PHE A 40 -12.72 8.91 5.79
CA PHE A 40 -14.08 8.50 6.13
C PHE A 40 -14.80 9.48 7.06
N LYS A 41 -14.06 10.09 8.00
CA LYS A 41 -14.59 11.07 8.96
C LYS A 41 -14.81 12.45 8.34
N ASP A 42 -14.24 12.74 7.19
CA ASP A 42 -14.42 14.01 6.49
C ASP A 42 -15.68 13.96 5.62
N THR A 43 -16.84 14.15 6.25
CA THR A 43 -18.14 14.21 5.54
C THR A 43 -18.34 15.48 4.72
N SER A 44 -17.38 16.42 4.70
CA SER A 44 -17.48 17.67 3.93
C SER A 44 -17.37 17.45 2.42
N THR A 45 -16.88 16.27 1.99
CA THR A 45 -16.60 15.97 0.59
C THR A 45 -17.39 14.76 0.13
N ALA A 46 -18.18 14.87 -0.94
CA ALA A 46 -19.02 13.75 -1.44
C ALA A 46 -18.25 12.45 -1.78
N LYS A 47 -16.93 12.53 -1.93
CA LYS A 47 -16.03 11.41 -2.30
C LYS A 47 -15.29 10.79 -1.12
N HIS A 48 -15.60 11.23 0.11
CA HIS A 48 -14.92 10.80 1.34
C HIS A 48 -14.89 9.28 1.55
N THR A 49 -15.98 8.59 1.17
CA THR A 49 -16.08 7.13 1.22
C THR A 49 -15.13 6.46 0.23
N THR A 50 -15.06 6.95 -1.00
CA THR A 50 -14.21 6.38 -2.05
C THR A 50 -12.72 6.63 -1.76
N THR A 51 -12.37 7.83 -1.27
CA THR A 51 -11.03 8.16 -0.77
C THR A 51 -10.66 7.28 0.43
N GLY A 52 -11.56 7.08 1.39
CA GLY A 52 -11.31 6.20 2.54
C GLY A 52 -11.05 4.74 2.14
N ILE A 53 -11.85 4.20 1.22
CA ILE A 53 -11.67 2.83 0.69
C ILE A 53 -10.32 2.71 -0.02
N PHE A 54 -9.95 3.68 -0.86
CA PHE A 54 -8.64 3.72 -1.53
C PHE A 54 -7.48 3.61 -0.53
N TRP A 55 -7.48 4.45 0.51
CA TRP A 55 -6.42 4.46 1.51
C TRP A 55 -6.39 3.19 2.37
N CYS A 56 -7.55 2.60 2.66
CA CYS A 56 -7.63 1.31 3.35
C CYS A 56 -7.08 0.16 2.51
N ILE A 57 -7.39 0.10 1.21
CA ILE A 57 -6.85 -0.91 0.29
C ILE A 57 -5.33 -0.76 0.18
N MET A 58 -4.82 0.48 0.08
CA MET A 58 -3.39 0.77 0.09
C MET A 58 -2.73 0.29 1.39
N GLY A 59 -3.29 0.64 2.54
CA GLY A 59 -2.76 0.22 3.84
C GLY A 59 -2.74 -1.29 4.03
N PHE A 60 -3.83 -1.96 3.65
CA PHE A 60 -3.93 -3.41 3.67
C PHE A 60 -2.91 -4.07 2.73
N SER A 61 -2.72 -3.53 1.52
CA SER A 61 -1.77 -4.10 0.54
C SER A 61 -0.32 -4.04 1.03
N PHE A 62 0.03 -3.02 1.81
CA PHE A 62 1.36 -2.88 2.41
C PHE A 62 1.59 -3.82 3.60
N ILE A 63 0.58 -4.03 4.45
CA ILE A 63 0.68 -4.92 5.63
C ILE A 63 0.55 -6.40 5.21
N ALA A 64 -0.44 -6.70 4.38
CA ALA A 64 -0.78 -8.06 3.97
C ALA A 64 0.00 -8.53 2.72
N GLY A 65 0.86 -7.67 2.16
CA GLY A 65 1.71 -7.97 0.99
C GLY A 65 2.45 -9.32 1.03
N PRO A 66 3.02 -9.78 2.17
CA PRO A 66 3.66 -11.10 2.24
C PRO A 66 2.69 -12.28 2.37
N TYR A 67 1.45 -12.04 2.80
CA TYR A 67 0.44 -13.07 3.06
C TYR A 67 -0.54 -13.28 1.90
N VAL A 68 -0.64 -12.31 0.99
CA VAL A 68 -1.59 -12.28 -0.12
C VAL A 68 -0.87 -12.55 -1.45
N PRO A 69 -1.46 -13.31 -2.39
CA PRO A 69 -0.87 -13.52 -3.70
C PRO A 69 -0.54 -12.19 -4.39
N SER A 70 0.66 -12.09 -4.97
CA SER A 70 1.14 -10.88 -5.64
C SER A 70 0.22 -10.42 -6.78
N ALA A 71 -0.44 -11.35 -7.46
CA ALA A 71 -1.45 -11.04 -8.49
C ALA A 71 -2.68 -10.30 -7.91
N LEU A 72 -3.12 -10.66 -6.71
CA LEU A 72 -4.27 -10.02 -6.06
C LEU A 72 -3.89 -8.63 -5.54
N ILE A 73 -2.70 -8.49 -4.93
CA ILE A 73 -2.14 -7.17 -4.56
C ILE A 73 -2.05 -6.27 -5.80
N GLY A 74 -1.51 -6.80 -6.91
CA GLY A 74 -1.41 -6.05 -8.17
C GLY A 74 -2.78 -5.61 -8.70
N PHE A 75 -3.78 -6.49 -8.67
CA PHE A 75 -5.15 -6.15 -9.07
C PHE A 75 -5.77 -5.04 -8.20
N LEU A 76 -5.61 -5.13 -6.87
CA LEU A 76 -6.07 -4.10 -5.93
C LEU A 76 -5.42 -2.74 -6.23
N LEU A 77 -4.13 -2.71 -6.53
CA LEU A 77 -3.41 -1.48 -6.89
C LEU A 77 -3.89 -0.91 -8.23
N VAL A 78 -4.18 -1.74 -9.22
CA VAL A 78 -4.78 -1.28 -10.49
C VAL A 78 -6.16 -0.70 -10.25
N ALA A 79 -6.99 -1.33 -9.41
CA ALA A 79 -8.29 -0.80 -9.05
C ALA A 79 -8.17 0.58 -8.36
N CYS A 80 -7.21 0.74 -7.44
CA CYS A 80 -6.87 2.02 -6.84
C CYS A 80 -6.49 3.07 -7.90
N ALA A 81 -5.64 2.73 -8.86
CA ALA A 81 -5.24 3.63 -9.93
C ALA A 81 -6.42 4.07 -10.81
N VAL A 82 -7.36 3.16 -11.11
CA VAL A 82 -8.57 3.50 -11.86
C VAL A 82 -9.47 4.44 -11.07
N ILE A 83 -9.68 4.20 -9.77
CA ILE A 83 -10.46 5.09 -8.90
C ILE A 83 -9.84 6.49 -8.86
N THR A 84 -8.52 6.59 -8.79
CA THR A 84 -7.81 7.87 -8.87
C THR A 84 -7.97 8.53 -10.24
N ALA A 85 -7.83 7.77 -11.34
CA ALA A 85 -7.89 8.28 -12.70
C ALA A 85 -9.26 8.88 -13.06
N ILE A 86 -10.36 8.33 -12.53
CA ILE A 86 -11.71 8.90 -12.71
C ILE A 86 -12.02 10.05 -11.74
N GLY A 87 -11.04 10.51 -10.95
CA GLY A 87 -11.21 11.54 -9.94
C GLY A 87 -12.08 11.10 -8.76
N GLY A 88 -12.16 9.79 -8.49
CA GLY A 88 -12.90 9.22 -7.37
C GLY A 88 -12.24 9.45 -6.02
N VAL A 89 -10.98 9.90 -6.01
CA VAL A 89 -10.25 10.32 -4.81
C VAL A 89 -10.18 11.85 -4.81
N ALA A 90 -10.67 12.47 -3.74
CA ALA A 90 -10.53 13.90 -3.45
C ALA A 90 -9.44 14.15 -2.40
#